data_AF-A0A954GA36-F1
#
_entry.id   AF-A0A954GA36-F1
#
_cell.length_a   1.000
_cell.length_b   1.000
_cell.length_c   1.000
_cell.angle_alpha   90.00
_cell.angle_beta   90.00
_cell.angle_gamma   90.00
#
_symmetry.space_group_name_H-M   'P 1'
#
loop_
_entity.id
_entity.type
_entity.pdbx_description
1 polymer ?
#
loop_
_entity_poly.entity_id
_entity_poly.type
_entity_poly.pdbx_seq_one_letter_code
_entity_poly.pdbx_strand_id
1 'polypeptide(L)'
;MTMRVAKTVCDPGRLPGSKNRLQHCLLFCLTLVISGLVPATSHAHPISVSQENVYVKRDKVLISMQIYVEDLYFFQKLEPDEQNIVSQAKIKKAIEQHKQFLLDRLQVRDINGERLQGKVVSVDDSSVKPEGVAMSDLMQFTLVFELEFPLKTPPEFLTFSQELVDSSAGFPALVQFNLKQEGSETPYAVSMKPREPQTIRFNWDHPPLAPDASEADWQKWLKDRREETLGITSYGTIYSFLYIEDFEVRHEILIPLATLESFFTLDKKDPDFLSVAEQEASRDKIAEYFAKSNPVEIDGITVKPVVSRLDFYGLDFKDFAKPAEKKRVSVANARVGIILTYSTKGTPDTVKVTWDMFNRSVWSVESVCFAFDESFRPVFSKLERNSDFQWNNRGRKVSLDVNPVAVTLQPRPLWTIPVVSGLGFLLCVMMCLSLVRRKNSRKRTLTVAGVVFLVSLLCLPLAQVSFASPLQPVPEISGEKAEVVFKTLHKNI
;
A
#
# COMPACT_ATOMS: atom_id res chain seq x y z
N MET A 1 5.15 -31.72 48.37
CA MET A 1 6.23 -32.43 49.09
C MET A 1 7.54 -31.69 48.79
N THR A 2 8.31 -31.40 49.83
CA THR A 2 9.45 -30.47 49.94
C THR A 2 10.61 -30.68 48.97
N MET A 3 11.29 -29.59 48.55
CA MET A 3 12.76 -29.38 48.60
C MET A 3 13.07 -27.96 48.10
N ARG A 4 13.52 -27.02 48.94
CA ARG A 4 14.87 -26.77 49.51
C ARG A 4 15.78 -25.91 48.61
N VAL A 5 15.90 -24.67 49.08
CA VAL A 5 16.91 -23.65 48.77
C VAL A 5 18.30 -24.15 49.18
N ALA A 6 19.31 -23.95 48.33
CA ALA A 6 20.72 -24.15 48.65
C ALA A 6 21.46 -22.79 48.70
N LYS A 7 22.05 -22.52 49.86
CA LYS A 7 23.00 -21.43 50.12
C LYS A 7 24.39 -21.82 49.60
N THR A 8 25.09 -20.85 49.01
CA THR A 8 26.54 -20.90 48.77
C THR A 8 27.29 -20.28 49.94
N VAL A 9 28.25 -21.05 50.49
CA VAL A 9 29.33 -20.61 51.37
C VAL A 9 30.61 -21.21 50.79
N CYS A 10 31.61 -20.40 50.47
CA CYS A 10 33.02 -20.82 50.38
C CYS A 10 33.96 -19.60 50.45
N ASP A 11 34.46 -19.38 51.67
CA ASP A 11 35.86 -19.20 52.09
C ASP A 11 36.88 -18.42 51.21
N PRO A 12 37.54 -17.36 51.75
CA PRO A 12 38.60 -16.62 51.08
C PRO A 12 40.01 -17.08 51.52
N GLY A 13 40.84 -17.54 50.59
CA GLY A 13 42.25 -17.80 50.92
C GLY A 13 43.13 -18.29 49.78
N ARG A 14 43.73 -17.36 49.02
CA ARG A 14 45.10 -17.36 48.45
C ARG A 14 45.17 -16.52 47.15
N LEU A 15 45.84 -15.37 47.20
CA LEU A 15 46.40 -14.69 46.02
C LEU A 15 47.83 -14.24 46.33
N PRO A 16 48.81 -14.45 45.43
CA PRO A 16 50.17 -13.95 45.60
C PRO A 16 50.38 -12.57 44.93
N GLY A 17 51.32 -11.79 45.48
CA GLY A 17 52.12 -10.81 44.72
C GLY A 17 51.68 -9.34 44.74
N SER A 18 52.08 -8.59 45.77
CA SER A 18 51.66 -7.19 46.02
C SER A 18 52.61 -6.10 45.49
N LYS A 19 53.46 -6.35 44.48
CA LYS A 19 54.44 -5.32 44.02
C LYS A 19 54.07 -4.55 42.74
N ASN A 20 53.10 -5.02 41.94
CA ASN A 20 52.71 -4.34 40.69
C ASN A 20 51.43 -3.50 40.75
N ARG A 21 50.64 -3.55 41.84
CA ARG A 21 49.38 -2.78 41.94
C ARG A 21 49.58 -1.29 42.16
N LEU A 22 50.66 -0.88 42.85
CA LEU A 22 50.89 0.52 43.17
C LEU A 22 51.33 1.32 41.95
N GLN A 23 52.19 0.76 41.09
CA GLN A 23 52.61 1.39 39.83
C GLN A 23 51.46 1.48 38.81
N HIS A 24 50.57 0.47 38.77
CA HIS A 24 49.41 0.52 37.87
C HIS A 24 48.34 1.49 38.38
N CYS A 25 48.14 1.62 39.69
CA CYS A 25 47.26 2.65 40.24
C CYS A 25 47.80 4.08 40.04
N LEU A 26 49.12 4.28 40.15
CA LEU A 26 49.74 5.59 39.89
C LEU A 26 49.67 5.98 38.41
N LEU A 27 49.87 5.06 37.47
CA LEU A 27 49.67 5.33 36.04
C LEU A 27 48.19 5.59 35.69
N PHE A 28 47.26 4.91 36.37
CA PHE A 28 45.81 5.09 36.16
C PHE A 28 45.30 6.42 36.75
N CYS A 29 45.83 6.83 37.91
CA CYS A 29 45.50 8.13 38.50
C CYS A 29 46.14 9.29 37.71
N LEU A 30 47.37 9.13 37.19
CA LEU A 30 48.02 10.16 36.37
C LEU A 30 47.30 10.36 35.02
N THR A 31 46.78 9.29 34.42
CA THR A 31 45.97 9.38 33.19
C THR A 31 44.60 10.02 33.46
N LEU A 32 43.96 9.75 34.60
CA LEU A 32 42.72 10.42 35.01
C LEU A 32 42.90 11.93 35.27
N VAL A 33 44.04 12.34 35.86
CA VAL A 33 44.32 13.77 36.12
C VAL A 33 44.67 14.54 34.84
N ILE A 34 45.34 13.90 33.87
CA ILE A 34 45.62 14.52 32.56
C ILE A 34 44.34 14.59 31.69
N SER A 35 43.39 13.67 31.88
CA SER A 35 42.09 13.69 31.19
C SER A 35 41.12 14.74 31.73
N GLY A 36 41.29 15.18 32.99
CA GLY A 36 40.43 16.17 33.64
C GLY A 36 40.81 17.63 33.39
N LEU A 37 41.93 17.89 32.69
CA LEU A 37 42.42 19.23 32.36
C LEU A 37 42.10 19.68 30.93
N VAL A 38 41.39 18.86 30.16
CA VAL A 38 40.83 19.28 28.87
C VAL A 38 39.42 19.82 29.16
N PRO A 39 39.14 21.12 28.97
CA PRO A 39 37.77 21.59 29.02
C PRO A 39 36.98 20.80 27.97
N ALA A 40 36.02 20.00 28.44
CA ALA A 40 35.03 19.36 27.61
C ALA A 40 34.05 20.44 27.12
N THR A 41 34.54 21.34 26.28
CA THR A 41 33.74 22.11 25.35
C THR A 41 34.00 21.57 23.96
N SER A 42 33.77 20.26 23.79
CA SER A 42 33.39 19.76 22.47
C SER A 42 31.97 20.27 22.23
N HIS A 43 31.85 21.55 21.88
CA HIS A 43 30.72 22.03 21.11
C HIS A 43 30.94 21.39 19.74
N ALA A 44 30.46 20.17 19.55
CA ALA A 44 30.09 19.74 18.23
C ALA A 44 29.03 20.76 17.78
N HIS A 45 29.47 21.78 17.02
CA HIS A 45 28.60 22.81 16.49
C HIS A 45 27.49 22.13 15.69
N PRO A 46 26.25 22.63 15.80
CA PRO A 46 25.10 22.00 15.18
C PRO A 46 25.32 21.94 13.66
N ILE A 47 25.01 20.77 13.10
CA ILE A 47 24.58 20.56 11.72
C ILE A 47 23.81 21.80 11.26
N SER A 48 24.03 22.34 10.05
CA SER A 48 23.23 23.47 9.56
C SER A 48 21.74 23.10 9.63
N VAL A 49 21.03 23.70 10.58
CA VAL A 49 19.59 23.58 10.78
C VAL A 49 18.98 24.91 10.40
N SER A 50 18.32 24.95 9.26
CA SER A 50 17.53 26.11 8.85
C SER A 50 16.11 26.00 9.41
N GLN A 51 15.46 27.14 9.59
CA GLN A 51 14.06 27.19 10.05
C GLN A 51 13.18 27.70 8.92
N GLU A 52 12.12 26.95 8.61
CA GLU A 52 11.14 27.30 7.60
C GLU A 52 9.78 27.46 8.26
N ASN A 53 9.25 28.68 8.25
CA ASN A 53 7.91 28.99 8.73
C ASN A 53 7.00 29.24 7.53
N VAL A 54 6.01 28.37 7.34
CA VAL A 54 5.08 28.40 6.22
C VAL A 54 3.69 28.82 6.71
N TYR A 55 3.11 29.82 6.05
CA TYR A 55 1.73 30.21 6.25
C TYR A 55 0.95 30.08 4.95
N VAL A 56 -0.03 29.18 4.95
CA VAL A 56 -0.85 28.88 3.77
C VAL A 56 -2.18 29.61 3.86
N LYS A 57 -2.42 30.51 2.91
CA LYS A 57 -3.68 31.21 2.70
C LYS A 57 -4.46 30.61 1.54
N ARG A 58 -5.70 31.04 1.38
CA ARG A 58 -6.57 30.63 0.26
C ARG A 58 -6.01 30.99 -1.12
N ASP A 59 -5.24 32.07 -1.23
CA ASP A 59 -4.76 32.65 -2.49
C ASP A 59 -3.23 32.64 -2.65
N LYS A 60 -2.48 32.25 -1.61
CA LYS A 60 -1.01 32.17 -1.64
C LYS A 60 -0.40 31.35 -0.50
N VAL A 61 0.84 30.93 -0.70
CA VAL A 61 1.72 30.43 0.36
C VAL A 61 2.78 31.49 0.66
N LEU A 62 3.01 31.75 1.95
CA LEU A 62 4.09 32.60 2.44
C LEU A 62 5.10 31.71 3.16
N ILE A 63 6.38 31.84 2.83
CA ILE A 63 7.46 31.08 3.46
C ILE A 63 8.50 32.06 3.99
N SER A 64 8.72 32.04 5.30
CA SER A 64 9.83 32.71 5.97
C SER A 64 10.94 31.68 6.21
N MET A 65 12.02 31.78 5.44
CA MET A 65 13.20 30.93 5.56
C MET A 65 14.31 31.66 6.30
N GLN A 66 14.62 31.20 7.52
CA GLN A 66 15.72 31.71 8.33
C GLN A 66 16.94 30.81 8.17
N ILE A 67 18.05 31.43 7.75
CA ILE A 67 19.36 30.79 7.57
C ILE A 67 20.44 31.56 8.33
N TYR A 68 21.62 30.97 8.48
CA TYR A 68 22.80 31.67 8.98
C TYR A 68 23.59 32.30 7.82
N VAL A 69 24.38 33.34 8.10
CA VAL A 69 25.31 33.88 7.09
C VAL A 69 26.33 32.82 6.65
N GLU A 70 26.62 31.85 7.52
CA GLU A 70 27.42 30.66 7.20
C GLU A 70 26.86 29.84 6.02
N ASP A 71 25.53 29.74 5.88
CA ASP A 71 24.93 29.03 4.77
C ASP A 71 25.29 29.70 3.43
N LEU A 72 25.41 31.03 3.41
CA LEU A 72 25.91 31.73 2.22
C LEU A 72 27.38 31.36 1.93
N TYR A 73 28.21 31.16 2.95
CA TYR A 73 29.59 30.69 2.77
C TYR A 73 29.62 29.33 2.07
N PHE A 74 28.82 28.37 2.53
CA PHE A 74 28.78 27.04 1.92
C PHE A 74 28.14 27.04 0.53
N PHE A 75 26.99 27.70 0.36
CA PHE A 75 26.20 27.58 -0.87
C PHE A 75 26.55 28.59 -1.95
N GLN A 76 27.01 29.79 -1.55
CA GLN A 76 27.34 30.88 -2.48
C GLN A 76 28.86 31.12 -2.59
N LYS A 77 29.67 30.29 -1.93
CA LYS A 77 31.14 30.34 -1.95
C LYS A 77 31.66 31.74 -1.57
N LEU A 78 31.15 32.29 -0.47
CA LEU A 78 31.70 33.55 0.05
C LEU A 78 33.17 33.34 0.44
N GLU A 79 34.02 34.24 0.00
CA GLU A 79 35.43 34.24 0.37
C GLU A 79 35.69 35.45 1.28
N PRO A 80 36.35 35.25 2.44
CA PRO A 80 36.77 36.35 3.28
C PRO A 80 37.88 37.18 2.61
N ASP A 81 38.20 38.32 3.19
CA ASP A 81 39.40 39.09 2.86
C ASP A 81 40.63 38.59 3.63
N GLU A 82 41.76 39.30 3.49
CA GLU A 82 43.02 38.97 4.16
C GLU A 82 42.93 39.06 5.70
N GLN A 83 41.95 39.81 6.23
CA GLN A 83 41.69 39.94 7.66
C GLN A 83 40.68 38.88 8.16
N ASN A 84 40.33 37.91 7.31
CA ASN A 84 39.35 36.87 7.59
C ASN A 84 37.93 37.43 7.83
N ILE A 85 37.61 38.57 7.22
CA ILE A 85 36.33 39.25 7.30
C ILE A 85 35.60 39.12 5.97
N VAL A 86 34.31 38.84 6.04
CA VAL A 86 33.40 38.86 4.90
C VAL A 86 32.71 40.21 4.86
N SER A 87 33.12 41.08 3.95
CA SER A 87 32.55 42.43 3.81
C SER A 87 31.04 42.43 3.55
N GLN A 88 30.33 43.45 4.03
CA GLN A 88 28.89 43.61 3.79
C GLN A 88 28.53 43.58 2.29
N ALA A 89 29.36 44.18 1.43
CA ALA A 89 29.13 44.17 -0.02
C ALA A 89 29.16 42.76 -0.62
N LYS A 90 30.10 41.91 -0.18
CA LYS A 90 30.15 40.49 -0.58
C LYS A 90 28.91 39.74 -0.08
N ILE A 91 28.50 39.96 1.17
CA ILE A 91 27.30 39.33 1.76
C ILE A 91 26.05 39.71 0.95
N LYS A 92 25.85 41.00 0.65
CA LYS A 92 24.70 41.45 -0.15
C LYS A 92 24.67 40.84 -1.55
N LYS A 93 25.83 40.70 -2.20
CA LYS A 93 25.92 40.01 -3.49
C LYS A 93 25.52 38.54 -3.37
N ALA A 94 25.98 37.85 -2.32
CA ALA A 94 25.64 36.46 -2.06
C ALA A 94 24.15 36.29 -1.71
N ILE A 95 23.54 37.24 -0.99
CA ILE A 95 22.09 37.25 -0.74
C ILE A 95 21.32 37.23 -2.06
N GLU A 96 21.67 38.09 -3.02
CA GLU A 96 20.98 38.11 -4.33
C GLU A 96 21.10 36.79 -5.09
N GLN A 97 22.25 36.12 -5.03
CA GLN A 97 22.44 34.79 -5.62
C GLN A 97 21.64 33.73 -4.86
N HIS A 98 21.58 33.85 -3.53
CA HIS A 98 20.89 32.91 -2.67
C HIS A 98 19.36 32.95 -2.83
N LYS A 99 18.79 34.08 -3.26
CA LYS A 99 17.35 34.18 -3.59
C LYS A 99 16.93 33.14 -4.61
N GLN A 100 17.66 33.03 -5.72
CA GLN A 100 17.36 32.05 -6.77
C GLN A 100 17.64 30.63 -6.28
N PHE A 101 18.72 30.44 -5.52
CA PHE A 101 19.04 29.16 -4.91
C PHE A 101 17.88 28.62 -4.06
N LEU A 102 17.27 29.45 -3.21
CA LEU A 102 16.12 29.04 -2.40
C LEU A 102 14.89 28.72 -3.28
N LEU A 103 14.60 29.52 -4.30
CA LEU A 103 13.48 29.23 -5.22
C LEU A 103 13.66 27.92 -6.01
N ASP A 104 14.90 27.53 -6.31
CA ASP A 104 15.20 26.30 -7.04
C ASP A 104 15.19 25.05 -6.12
N ARG A 105 15.63 25.22 -4.86
CA ARG A 105 15.88 24.11 -3.92
C ARG A 105 14.79 23.92 -2.86
N LEU A 106 14.01 24.94 -2.52
CA LEU A 106 12.78 24.81 -1.72
C LEU A 106 11.60 24.66 -2.68
N GLN A 107 11.02 23.47 -2.70
CA GLN A 107 10.02 23.10 -3.68
C GLN A 107 8.66 23.01 -3.01
N VAL A 108 7.71 23.81 -3.49
CA VAL A 108 6.28 23.67 -3.19
C VAL A 108 5.60 23.12 -4.43
N ARG A 109 4.84 22.04 -4.27
CA ARG A 109 4.13 21.38 -5.38
C ARG A 109 2.63 21.34 -5.13
N ASP A 110 1.86 21.43 -6.21
CA ASP A 110 0.42 21.29 -6.18
C ASP A 110 -0.03 19.82 -6.10
N ILE A 111 -1.34 19.59 -6.17
CA ILE A 111 -1.95 18.25 -6.15
C ILE A 111 -1.45 17.33 -7.29
N ASN A 112 -1.11 17.90 -8.45
CA ASN A 112 -0.60 17.16 -9.61
C ASN A 112 0.92 16.91 -9.52
N GLY A 113 1.58 17.53 -8.54
CA GLY A 113 3.03 17.48 -8.33
C GLY A 113 3.81 18.50 -9.16
N GLU A 114 3.10 19.44 -9.81
CA GLU A 114 3.71 20.55 -10.53
C GLU A 114 4.30 21.53 -9.52
N ARG A 115 5.52 22.02 -9.79
CA ARG A 115 6.17 23.02 -8.94
C ARG A 115 5.45 24.37 -9.06
N LEU A 116 5.10 24.96 -7.92
CA LEU A 116 4.59 26.32 -7.86
C LEU A 116 5.71 27.31 -8.11
N GLN A 117 5.41 28.35 -8.89
CA GLN A 117 6.36 29.43 -9.17
C GLN A 117 6.31 30.47 -8.06
N GLY A 118 7.39 30.60 -7.30
CA GLY A 118 7.53 31.57 -6.22
C GLY A 118 8.33 32.81 -6.63
N LYS A 119 8.37 33.78 -5.72
CA LYS A 119 9.29 34.93 -5.76
C LYS A 119 9.77 35.27 -4.36
N VAL A 120 10.97 35.82 -4.24
CA VAL A 120 11.42 36.45 -2.98
C VAL A 120 10.84 37.86 -2.91
N VAL A 121 10.08 38.15 -1.85
CA VAL A 121 9.43 39.45 -1.62
C VAL A 121 10.34 40.39 -0.83
N SER A 122 11.03 39.87 0.17
CA SER A 122 11.98 40.64 0.98
C SER A 122 13.05 39.73 1.57
N VAL A 123 14.16 40.34 1.97
CA VAL A 123 15.20 39.71 2.77
C VAL A 123 15.51 40.66 3.93
N ASP A 124 15.42 40.17 5.16
CA ASP A 124 15.91 40.88 6.34
C ASP A 124 17.38 40.51 6.56
N ASP A 125 18.26 41.48 6.30
CA ASP A 125 19.69 41.42 6.53
C ASP A 125 20.15 42.36 7.66
N SER A 126 19.22 42.81 8.52
CA SER A 126 19.49 43.77 9.60
C SER A 126 20.52 43.29 10.62
N SER A 127 20.74 41.98 10.72
CA SER A 127 21.79 41.40 11.55
C SER A 127 23.19 41.72 11.02
N VAL A 128 23.37 41.93 9.72
CA VAL A 128 24.68 42.12 9.07
C VAL A 128 25.20 43.53 9.31
N LYS A 129 26.32 43.61 10.03
CA LYS A 129 26.95 44.89 10.38
C LYS A 129 27.65 45.56 9.18
N PRO A 130 27.78 46.90 9.16
CA PRO A 130 28.48 47.63 8.10
C PRO A 130 29.94 47.21 7.91
N GLU A 131 30.65 46.89 9.00
CA GLU A 131 32.04 46.41 9.00
C GLU A 131 32.23 45.01 8.40
N GLY A 132 31.14 44.29 8.09
CA GLY A 132 31.17 42.89 7.67
C GLY A 132 31.10 41.93 8.84
N VAL A 133 31.33 40.65 8.56
CA VAL A 133 31.25 39.56 9.54
C VAL A 133 32.54 38.75 9.53
N ALA A 134 33.17 38.59 10.68
CA ALA A 134 34.34 37.72 10.81
C ALA A 134 33.95 36.26 10.55
N MET A 135 34.83 35.49 9.90
CA MET A 135 34.55 34.07 9.59
C MET A 135 34.18 33.24 10.81
N SER A 136 34.74 33.55 11.99
CA SER A 136 34.42 32.86 13.25
C SER A 136 32.99 33.10 13.75
N ASP A 137 32.35 34.17 13.27
CA ASP A 137 31.10 34.67 13.82
C ASP A 137 29.92 34.45 12.87
N LEU A 138 30.11 33.82 11.71
CA LEU A 138 29.05 33.66 10.69
C LEU A 138 27.78 32.98 11.22
N MET A 139 27.91 32.05 12.18
CA MET A 139 26.77 31.37 12.83
C MET A 139 26.00 32.25 13.83
N GLN A 140 26.50 33.43 14.18
CA GLN A 140 25.83 34.37 15.09
C GLN A 140 24.86 35.31 14.35
N PHE A 141 24.97 35.37 13.02
CA PHE A 141 24.18 36.26 12.18
C PHE A 141 23.21 35.47 11.33
N THR A 142 21.95 35.91 11.31
CA THR A 142 20.87 35.26 10.56
C THR A 142 20.34 36.17 9.48
N LEU A 143 19.83 35.55 8.43
CA LEU A 143 19.12 36.19 7.34
C LEU A 143 17.73 35.57 7.24
N VAL A 144 16.71 36.41 7.03
CA VAL A 144 15.33 35.93 6.85
C VAL A 144 14.87 36.25 5.44
N PHE A 145 14.60 35.22 4.66
CA PHE A 145 14.08 35.33 3.30
C PHE A 145 12.56 35.11 3.33
N GLU A 146 11.81 36.07 2.80
CA GLU A 146 10.36 35.97 2.66
C GLU A 146 10.02 35.62 1.21
N LEU A 147 9.45 34.45 1.00
CA LEU A 147 9.02 33.94 -0.30
C LEU A 147 7.49 33.92 -0.39
N GLU A 148 6.97 34.25 -1.56
CA GLU A 148 5.54 34.20 -1.86
C GLU A 148 5.29 33.30 -3.08
N PHE A 149 4.38 32.34 -2.94
CA PHE A 149 3.91 31.46 -4.01
C PHE A 149 2.41 31.71 -4.23
N PRO A 150 2.00 32.37 -5.33
CA PRO A 150 0.59 32.62 -5.61
C PRO A 150 -0.15 31.31 -5.94
N LEU A 151 -1.41 31.23 -5.50
CA LEU A 151 -2.30 30.11 -5.73
C LEU A 151 -3.51 30.59 -6.53
N LYS A 152 -3.90 29.82 -7.54
CA LYS A 152 -5.08 30.14 -8.37
C LYS A 152 -6.39 29.91 -7.61
N THR A 153 -6.40 28.90 -6.75
CA THR A 153 -7.54 28.46 -5.95
C THR A 153 -7.04 27.93 -4.61
N PRO A 154 -7.88 27.92 -3.56
CA PRO A 154 -7.54 27.28 -2.29
C PRO A 154 -7.12 25.83 -2.52
N PRO A 155 -5.90 25.43 -2.14
CA PRO A 155 -5.38 24.10 -2.41
C PRO A 155 -6.01 23.10 -1.45
N GLU A 156 -6.41 21.92 -1.93
CA GLU A 156 -6.70 20.79 -1.03
C GLU A 156 -5.40 20.13 -0.55
N PHE A 157 -4.36 20.15 -1.38
CA PHE A 157 -3.06 19.54 -1.08
C PHE A 157 -1.91 20.46 -1.50
N LEU A 158 -0.87 20.51 -0.67
CA LEU A 158 0.44 21.00 -1.05
C LEU A 158 1.51 20.02 -0.57
N THR A 159 2.54 19.85 -1.38
CA THR A 159 3.71 19.05 -1.00
C THR A 159 4.94 19.95 -0.92
N PHE A 160 5.63 19.88 0.21
CA PHE A 160 6.85 20.63 0.51
C PHE A 160 8.03 19.68 0.50
N SER A 161 9.13 20.09 -0.12
CA SER A 161 10.38 19.33 -0.13
C SER A 161 11.56 20.25 -0.27
N GLN A 162 12.73 19.83 0.22
CA GLN A 162 13.96 20.60 0.10
C GLN A 162 15.09 19.77 -0.52
N GLU A 163 15.94 20.43 -1.28
CA GLU A 163 17.19 19.91 -1.84
C GLU A 163 18.33 20.91 -1.62
N LEU A 164 18.42 21.51 -0.44
CA LEU A 164 19.41 22.54 -0.12
C LEU A 164 20.85 22.02 -0.25
N VAL A 165 21.04 20.73 -0.01
CA VAL A 165 22.34 20.07 -0.08
C VAL A 165 22.30 19.00 -1.15
N ASP A 166 23.34 18.94 -1.98
CA ASP A 166 23.48 17.91 -3.00
C ASP A 166 23.68 16.54 -2.35
N SER A 167 23.21 15.48 -3.00
CA SER A 167 23.24 14.10 -2.48
C SER A 167 24.65 13.57 -2.16
N SER A 168 25.69 14.22 -2.65
CA SER A 168 27.11 13.87 -2.43
C SER A 168 27.77 14.64 -1.28
N ALA A 169 27.09 15.61 -0.66
CA ALA A 169 27.69 16.37 0.43
C ALA A 169 27.83 15.50 1.69
N GLY A 170 28.95 15.67 2.39
CA GLY A 170 29.27 14.90 3.61
C GLY A 170 28.47 15.28 4.86
N PHE A 171 27.49 16.19 4.75
CA PHE A 171 26.68 16.67 5.86
C PHE A 171 25.20 16.78 5.45
N PRO A 172 24.25 16.37 6.33
CA PRO A 172 22.83 16.53 6.06
C PRO A 172 22.38 17.97 6.32
N ALA A 173 21.65 18.61 5.40
CA ALA A 173 20.85 19.79 5.75
C ALA A 173 19.49 19.34 6.30
N LEU A 174 19.14 19.83 7.48
CA LEU A 174 17.83 19.63 8.07
C LEU A 174 17.08 20.94 8.08
N VAL A 175 15.83 20.92 7.64
CA VAL A 175 14.94 22.08 7.74
C VAL A 175 13.90 21.79 8.80
N GLN A 176 13.83 22.63 9.84
CA GLN A 176 12.72 22.62 10.79
C GLN A 176 11.51 23.27 10.12
N PHE A 177 10.60 22.44 9.60
CA PHE A 177 9.43 22.85 8.85
C PHE A 177 8.25 23.05 9.80
N ASN A 178 7.75 24.28 9.88
CA ASN A 178 6.58 24.66 10.68
C ASN A 178 5.54 25.28 9.77
N LEU A 179 4.37 24.67 9.66
CA LEU A 179 3.29 25.11 8.80
C LEU A 179 2.05 25.51 9.61
N LYS A 180 1.42 26.61 9.21
CA LYS A 180 0.12 27.05 9.70
C LYS A 180 -0.83 27.32 8.53
N GLN A 181 -2.08 26.89 8.66
CA GLN A 181 -3.16 27.21 7.71
C GLN A 181 -3.92 28.46 8.18
N GLU A 182 -4.32 29.32 7.26
CA GLU A 182 -5.27 30.42 7.55
C GLU A 182 -6.57 29.88 8.14
N GLY A 183 -6.98 30.46 9.28
CA GLY A 183 -8.14 30.01 10.05
C GLY A 183 -7.86 28.86 11.04
N SER A 184 -6.61 28.40 11.17
CA SER A 184 -6.19 27.41 12.18
C SER A 184 -5.07 27.98 13.05
N GLU A 185 -5.17 27.81 14.37
CA GLU A 185 -4.08 28.12 15.31
C GLU A 185 -3.15 26.94 15.58
N THR A 186 -3.53 25.73 15.16
CA THR A 186 -2.70 24.53 15.34
C THR A 186 -1.64 24.43 14.24
N PRO A 187 -0.34 24.46 14.60
CA PRO A 187 0.73 24.28 13.64
C PRO A 187 0.97 22.79 13.35
N TYR A 188 1.49 22.52 12.15
CA TYR A 188 2.11 21.26 11.78
C TYR A 188 3.63 21.43 11.80
N ALA A 189 4.36 20.61 12.56
CA ALA A 189 5.81 20.73 12.70
C ALA A 189 6.51 19.39 12.46
N VAL A 190 7.54 19.39 11.61
CA VAL A 190 8.38 18.22 11.32
C VAL A 190 9.78 18.65 10.89
N SER A 191 10.79 17.80 11.12
CA SER A 191 12.11 18.01 10.53
C SER A 191 12.17 17.39 9.13
N MET A 192 12.28 18.23 8.10
CA MET A 192 12.30 17.82 6.70
C MET A 192 13.73 17.54 6.22
N LYS A 193 13.97 16.30 5.80
CA LYS A 193 15.23 15.87 5.20
C LYS A 193 15.26 16.14 3.70
N PRO A 194 16.46 16.14 3.08
CA PRO A 194 16.56 16.31 1.64
C PRO A 194 15.77 15.21 0.91
N ARG A 195 14.97 15.60 -0.08
CA ARG A 195 14.18 14.67 -0.93
C ARG A 195 13.17 13.79 -0.19
N GLU A 196 12.78 14.17 1.03
CA GLU A 196 11.73 13.50 1.82
C GLU A 196 10.47 14.39 1.86
N PRO A 197 9.61 14.33 0.84
CA PRO A 197 8.49 15.26 0.69
C PRO A 197 7.47 15.14 1.83
N GLN A 198 6.96 16.28 2.27
CA GLN A 198 5.89 16.42 3.26
C GLN A 198 4.63 16.93 2.56
N THR A 199 3.64 16.05 2.39
CA THR A 199 2.34 16.42 1.81
C THR A 199 1.32 16.72 2.91
N ILE A 200 0.72 17.90 2.84
CA ILE A 200 -0.29 18.37 3.78
C ILE A 200 -1.61 18.51 3.04
N ARG A 201 -2.68 17.96 3.64
CA ARG A 201 -4.05 18.15 3.19
C ARG A 201 -4.70 19.30 3.97
N PHE A 202 -5.23 20.28 3.27
CA PHE A 202 -5.94 21.42 3.82
C PHE A 202 -7.44 21.19 3.73
N ASN A 203 -8.13 21.42 4.85
CA ASN A 203 -9.59 21.48 4.87
C ASN A 203 -9.98 22.91 5.24
N TRP A 204 -10.56 23.62 4.27
CA TRP A 204 -10.91 25.03 4.40
C TRP A 204 -12.25 25.26 5.12
N ASP A 205 -13.09 24.23 5.16
CA ASP A 205 -14.42 24.26 5.80
C ASP A 205 -14.35 23.75 7.25
N HIS A 206 -13.45 22.79 7.51
CA HIS A 206 -13.18 22.22 8.82
C HIS A 206 -11.67 22.21 9.11
N PRO A 207 -11.05 23.38 9.33
CA PRO A 207 -9.64 23.45 9.70
C PRO A 207 -9.36 22.72 11.03
N PRO A 208 -8.08 22.41 11.34
CA PRO A 208 -7.71 21.89 12.65
C PRO A 208 -8.25 22.76 13.78
N LEU A 209 -8.67 22.11 14.87
CA LEU A 209 -9.17 22.81 16.06
C LEU A 209 -8.07 23.66 16.70
N ALA A 210 -8.47 24.63 17.52
CA ALA A 210 -7.52 25.42 18.30
C ALA A 210 -6.78 24.53 19.32
N PRO A 211 -5.51 24.84 19.68
CA PRO A 211 -4.74 24.03 20.63
C PRO A 211 -5.36 23.89 22.02
N ASP A 212 -6.23 24.82 22.42
CA ASP A 212 -6.94 24.84 23.70
C ASP A 212 -8.33 24.19 23.65
N ALA A 213 -8.72 23.59 22.51
CA ALA A 213 -9.96 22.83 22.40
C ALA A 213 -9.96 21.61 23.33
N SER A 214 -11.15 21.16 23.73
CA SER A 214 -11.28 20.04 24.67
C SER A 214 -10.81 18.72 24.06
N GLU A 215 -10.32 17.81 24.89
CA GLU A 215 -9.92 16.46 24.43
C GLU A 215 -11.06 15.72 23.72
N ALA A 216 -12.31 15.89 24.18
CA ALA A 216 -13.47 15.26 23.55
C ALA A 216 -13.71 15.79 22.12
N ASP A 217 -13.51 17.09 21.90
CA ASP A 217 -13.64 17.70 20.58
C ASP A 217 -12.51 17.24 19.66
N TRP A 218 -11.28 17.16 20.16
CA TRP A 218 -10.15 16.59 19.42
C TRP A 218 -10.38 15.14 19.03
N GLN A 219 -10.87 14.29 19.94
CA GLN A 219 -11.18 12.90 19.63
C GLN A 219 -12.28 12.76 18.59
N LYS A 220 -13.33 13.57 18.68
CA LYS A 220 -14.40 13.59 17.68
C LYS A 220 -13.87 14.04 16.32
N TRP A 221 -13.14 15.16 16.26
CA TRP A 221 -12.54 15.67 15.04
C TRP A 221 -11.60 14.64 14.39
N LEU A 222 -10.71 14.02 15.17
CA LEU A 222 -9.83 12.95 14.67
C LEU A 222 -10.60 11.73 14.18
N LYS A 223 -11.72 11.36 14.83
CA LYS A 223 -12.58 10.27 14.38
C LYS A 223 -13.22 10.59 13.03
N ASP A 224 -13.89 11.74 12.92
CA ASP A 224 -14.57 12.16 11.70
C ASP A 224 -13.57 12.26 10.54
N ARG A 225 -12.39 12.83 10.79
CA ARG A 225 -11.29 12.90 9.81
C ARG A 225 -10.77 11.54 9.36
N ARG A 226 -10.63 10.58 10.29
CA ARG A 226 -10.21 9.21 9.94
C ARG A 226 -11.24 8.51 9.07
N GLU A 227 -12.53 8.71 9.32
CA GLU A 227 -13.60 8.15 8.49
C GLU A 227 -13.57 8.76 7.08
N GLU A 228 -13.35 10.06 6.97
CA GLU A 228 -13.21 10.76 5.67
C GLU A 228 -11.97 10.35 4.88
N THR A 229 -10.86 9.99 5.55
CA THR A 229 -9.58 9.64 4.91
C THR A 229 -9.29 8.14 4.86
N LEU A 230 -10.26 7.29 5.26
CA LEU A 230 -10.07 5.85 5.39
C LEU A 230 -8.86 5.48 6.28
N GLY A 231 -8.53 6.34 7.25
CA GLY A 231 -7.38 6.17 8.14
C GLY A 231 -6.04 6.62 7.57
N ILE A 232 -5.97 7.13 6.34
CA ILE A 232 -4.75 7.73 5.78
C ILE A 232 -4.57 9.12 6.42
N THR A 233 -3.62 9.22 7.33
CA THR A 233 -3.33 10.46 8.08
C THR A 233 -1.97 11.06 7.70
N SER A 234 -1.08 10.27 7.11
CA SER A 234 0.23 10.67 6.63
C SER A 234 0.43 10.21 5.19
N TYR A 235 0.97 11.09 4.35
CA TYR A 235 1.21 10.78 2.93
C TYR A 235 2.62 10.22 2.68
N GLY A 236 3.54 10.36 3.64
CA GLY A 236 4.89 9.77 3.62
C GLY A 236 4.98 8.37 4.24
N THR A 237 3.91 7.89 4.88
CA THR A 237 3.88 6.58 5.55
C THR A 237 3.41 5.47 4.61
N ILE A 238 3.89 4.24 4.85
CA ILE A 238 3.40 3.01 4.22
C ILE A 238 2.19 2.50 5.01
N TYR A 239 1.11 2.17 4.32
CA TYR A 239 -0.06 1.52 4.90
C TYR A 239 -0.20 0.09 4.40
N SER A 240 -0.60 -0.80 5.31
CA SER A 240 -0.86 -2.22 5.05
C SER A 240 -2.26 -2.59 5.52
N PHE A 241 -3.16 -2.93 4.60
CA PHE A 241 -4.50 -3.42 4.93
C PHE A 241 -4.59 -4.91 4.68
N LEU A 242 -5.06 -5.64 5.68
CA LEU A 242 -5.20 -7.10 5.65
C LEU A 242 -6.68 -7.42 5.75
N TYR A 243 -7.19 -8.25 4.85
CA TYR A 243 -8.56 -8.74 4.90
C TYR A 243 -8.52 -10.26 4.99
N ILE A 244 -9.17 -10.83 5.99
CA ILE A 244 -9.31 -12.26 6.18
C ILE A 244 -10.78 -12.62 5.97
N GLU A 245 -11.04 -13.38 4.90
CA GLU A 245 -12.35 -13.88 4.52
C GLU A 245 -12.35 -15.40 4.43
N ASP A 246 -13.51 -15.98 4.10
CA ASP A 246 -13.69 -17.43 4.05
C ASP A 246 -12.86 -18.12 2.96
N PHE A 247 -12.60 -17.47 1.82
CA PHE A 247 -11.90 -18.09 0.70
C PHE A 247 -10.69 -17.30 0.21
N GLU A 248 -10.40 -16.18 0.87
CA GLU A 248 -9.39 -15.22 0.46
C GLU A 248 -8.77 -14.58 1.70
N VAL A 249 -7.44 -14.51 1.74
CA VAL A 249 -6.73 -13.49 2.48
C VAL A 249 -6.24 -12.46 1.47
N ARG A 250 -6.53 -11.18 1.69
CA ARG A 250 -6.07 -10.09 0.83
C ARG A 250 -5.13 -9.19 1.60
N HIS A 251 -3.98 -8.89 1.01
CA HIS A 251 -3.02 -7.93 1.54
C HIS A 251 -2.86 -6.77 0.57
N GLU A 252 -3.31 -5.61 1.00
CA GLU A 252 -3.25 -4.36 0.27
C GLU A 252 -2.14 -3.50 0.86
N ILE A 253 -1.18 -3.08 0.03
CA ILE A 253 -0.07 -2.23 0.46
C ILE A 253 -0.10 -0.94 -0.33
N LEU A 254 -0.09 0.18 0.37
CA LEU A 254 0.00 1.51 -0.20
C LEU A 254 1.32 2.16 0.24
N ILE A 255 2.23 2.36 -0.70
CA ILE A 255 3.58 2.86 -0.47
C ILE A 255 3.82 4.15 -1.26
N PRO A 256 4.41 5.21 -0.68
CA PRO A 256 4.83 6.38 -1.45
C PRO A 256 5.86 5.98 -2.53
N LEU A 257 5.73 6.53 -3.73
CA LEU A 257 6.60 6.17 -4.85
C LEU A 257 8.08 6.46 -4.54
N ALA A 258 8.37 7.62 -3.93
CA ALA A 258 9.70 7.97 -3.44
C ALA A 258 10.26 6.93 -2.45
N THR A 259 9.42 6.36 -1.57
CA THR A 259 9.83 5.32 -0.62
C THR A 259 10.05 3.99 -1.32
N LEU A 260 9.23 3.63 -2.31
CA LEU A 260 9.41 2.41 -3.10
C LEU A 260 10.79 2.39 -3.79
N GLU A 261 11.24 3.54 -4.29
CA GLU A 261 12.55 3.66 -4.96
C GLU A 261 13.75 3.40 -4.04
N SER A 262 13.55 3.43 -2.71
CA SER A 262 14.59 3.05 -1.75
C SER A 262 14.87 1.54 -1.70
N PHE A 263 13.98 0.72 -2.28
CA PHE A 263 14.17 -0.73 -2.41
C PHE A 263 14.80 -1.11 -3.76
N PHE A 264 14.42 -0.41 -4.83
CA PHE A 264 15.00 -0.57 -6.16
C PHE A 264 14.69 0.66 -7.03
N THR A 265 15.59 0.98 -7.96
CA THR A 265 15.41 2.12 -8.87
C THR A 265 14.37 1.82 -9.96
N LEU A 266 13.52 2.80 -10.27
CA LEU A 266 12.70 2.80 -11.47
C LEU A 266 13.36 3.60 -12.58
N ASP A 267 13.34 3.05 -13.80
CA ASP A 267 13.85 3.73 -14.98
C ASP A 267 12.91 4.88 -15.35
N LYS A 268 13.43 6.10 -15.28
CA LYS A 268 12.69 7.34 -15.53
C LYS A 268 13.50 8.26 -16.42
N LYS A 269 12.84 8.88 -17.40
CA LYS A 269 13.42 9.96 -18.21
C LYS A 269 13.38 11.29 -17.48
N ASP A 270 12.30 11.55 -16.75
CA ASP A 270 12.11 12.72 -15.91
C ASP A 270 12.29 12.31 -14.44
N PRO A 271 13.23 12.90 -13.68
CA PRO A 271 13.41 12.56 -12.27
C PRO A 271 12.20 12.91 -11.39
N ASP A 272 11.37 13.87 -11.79
CA ASP A 272 10.23 14.36 -10.99
C ASP A 272 8.92 13.61 -11.28
N PHE A 273 8.84 12.90 -12.41
CA PHE A 273 7.60 12.28 -12.89
C PHE A 273 7.82 10.88 -13.46
N LEU A 274 6.81 10.03 -13.27
CA LEU A 274 6.72 8.72 -13.90
C LEU A 274 5.58 8.73 -14.93
N SER A 275 5.93 8.61 -16.21
CA SER A 275 4.96 8.55 -17.31
C SER A 275 4.19 7.23 -17.31
N VAL A 276 3.03 7.19 -18.00
CA VAL A 276 2.21 5.97 -18.10
C VAL A 276 3.02 4.81 -18.72
N ALA A 277 3.86 5.08 -19.72
CA ALA A 277 4.66 4.03 -20.35
C ALA A 277 5.72 3.46 -19.39
N GLU A 278 6.35 4.31 -18.57
CA GLU A 278 7.32 3.88 -17.55
C GLU A 278 6.64 3.14 -16.40
N GLN A 279 5.42 3.57 -16.01
CA GLN A 279 4.58 2.83 -15.07
C GLN A 279 4.34 1.41 -15.56
N GLU A 280 3.82 1.24 -16.79
CA GLU A 280 3.55 -0.08 -17.38
C GLU A 280 4.82 -0.94 -17.46
N ALA A 281 5.95 -0.36 -17.89
CA ALA A 281 7.24 -1.08 -17.96
C ALA A 281 7.78 -1.53 -16.59
N SER A 282 7.42 -0.82 -15.51
CA SER A 282 7.87 -1.14 -14.15
C SER A 282 7.00 -2.18 -13.42
N ARG A 283 5.80 -2.48 -13.94
CA ARG A 283 4.80 -3.33 -13.25
C ARG A 283 5.35 -4.70 -12.88
N ASP A 284 6.00 -5.39 -13.81
CA ASP A 284 6.49 -6.75 -13.58
C ASP A 284 7.57 -6.79 -12.49
N LYS A 285 8.48 -5.80 -12.49
CA LYS A 285 9.53 -5.66 -11.48
C LYS A 285 8.94 -5.43 -10.08
N ILE A 286 7.95 -4.54 -9.98
CA ILE A 286 7.27 -4.25 -8.71
C ILE A 286 6.50 -5.49 -8.25
N ALA A 287 5.72 -6.12 -9.13
CA ALA A 287 4.95 -7.33 -8.85
C ALA A 287 5.85 -8.47 -8.36
N GLU A 288 6.98 -8.72 -9.02
CA GLU A 288 7.93 -9.76 -8.61
C GLU A 288 8.54 -9.48 -7.24
N TYR A 289 8.86 -8.23 -6.94
CA TYR A 289 9.40 -7.82 -5.64
C TYR A 289 8.39 -8.10 -4.52
N PHE A 290 7.15 -7.65 -4.66
CA PHE A 290 6.11 -7.85 -3.65
C PHE A 290 5.64 -9.31 -3.55
N ALA A 291 5.66 -10.09 -4.64
CA ALA A 291 5.31 -11.50 -4.58
C ALA A 291 6.29 -12.35 -3.76
N LYS A 292 7.51 -11.85 -3.52
CA LYS A 292 8.55 -12.47 -2.68
C LYS A 292 8.68 -11.84 -1.30
N SER A 293 8.02 -10.71 -1.07
CA SER A 293 8.10 -9.94 0.17
C SER A 293 6.90 -10.22 1.06
N ASN A 294 7.03 -9.89 2.34
CA ASN A 294 6.00 -9.99 3.35
C ASN A 294 5.28 -11.36 3.37
N PRO A 295 5.97 -12.46 3.70
CA PRO A 295 5.40 -13.80 3.60
C PRO A 295 4.14 -13.94 4.47
N VAL A 296 3.14 -14.62 3.90
CA VAL A 296 1.87 -14.95 4.57
C VAL A 296 1.78 -16.46 4.73
N GLU A 297 1.57 -16.90 5.96
CA GLU A 297 1.28 -18.28 6.31
C GLU A 297 -0.22 -18.42 6.63
N ILE A 298 -0.88 -19.38 5.99
CA ILE A 298 -2.27 -19.74 6.26
C ILE A 298 -2.26 -21.20 6.72
N ASP A 299 -2.79 -21.45 7.91
CA ASP A 299 -2.82 -22.79 8.53
C ASP A 299 -1.43 -23.46 8.59
N GLY A 300 -0.39 -22.64 8.88
CA GLY A 300 1.00 -23.07 8.98
C GLY A 300 1.72 -23.32 7.64
N ILE A 301 1.07 -23.02 6.51
CA ILE A 301 1.65 -23.16 5.17
C ILE A 301 1.89 -21.78 4.57
N THR A 302 3.12 -21.48 4.14
CA THR A 302 3.40 -20.26 3.38
C THR A 302 2.71 -20.30 2.03
N VAL A 303 1.77 -19.38 1.79
CA VAL A 303 1.00 -19.28 0.55
C VAL A 303 1.61 -18.19 -0.33
N LYS A 304 1.79 -18.48 -1.62
CA LYS A 304 2.26 -17.48 -2.59
C LYS A 304 1.08 -16.60 -3.01
N PRO A 305 1.26 -15.26 -3.06
CA PRO A 305 0.22 -14.38 -3.54
C PRO A 305 0.07 -14.45 -5.05
N VAL A 306 -1.12 -14.09 -5.52
CA VAL A 306 -1.36 -13.60 -6.88
C VAL A 306 -1.50 -12.08 -6.79
N VAL A 307 -0.71 -11.35 -7.57
CA VAL A 307 -0.86 -9.90 -7.71
C VAL A 307 -2.13 -9.62 -8.51
N SER A 308 -3.20 -9.24 -7.84
CA SER A 308 -4.50 -8.99 -8.46
C SER A 308 -4.61 -7.57 -9.02
N ARG A 309 -3.95 -6.61 -8.39
CA ARG A 309 -3.85 -5.23 -8.88
C ARG A 309 -2.56 -4.56 -8.47
N LEU A 310 -2.10 -3.66 -9.33
CA LEU A 310 -1.02 -2.71 -9.06
C LEU A 310 -1.43 -1.42 -9.74
N ASP A 311 -1.42 -0.29 -9.07
CA ASP A 311 -1.75 1.00 -9.68
C ASP A 311 -0.93 2.13 -9.07
N PHE A 312 -0.80 3.22 -9.85
CA PHE A 312 -0.11 4.43 -9.45
C PHE A 312 -1.15 5.54 -9.23
N TYR A 313 -1.22 6.05 -8.01
CA TYR A 313 -2.19 7.05 -7.59
C TYR A 313 -1.52 8.41 -7.42
N GLY A 314 -2.22 9.49 -7.82
CA GLY A 314 -1.92 10.84 -7.35
C GLY A 314 -2.40 11.05 -5.92
N LEU A 315 -2.55 12.30 -5.48
CA LEU A 315 -3.12 12.62 -4.16
C LEU A 315 -4.66 12.68 -4.17
N ASP A 316 -5.26 12.74 -5.36
CA ASP A 316 -6.69 12.94 -5.62
C ASP A 316 -7.54 11.66 -5.53
N PHE A 317 -6.96 10.53 -5.14
CA PHE A 317 -7.72 9.27 -4.99
C PHE A 317 -8.50 9.26 -3.66
N LYS A 318 -9.75 8.78 -3.74
CA LYS A 318 -10.66 8.67 -2.58
C LYS A 318 -10.84 7.23 -2.10
N ASP A 319 -10.44 6.27 -2.93
CA ASP A 319 -10.68 4.85 -2.67
C ASP A 319 -9.57 4.06 -3.34
N PHE A 320 -8.73 3.42 -2.52
CA PHE A 320 -7.66 2.56 -3.00
C PHE A 320 -8.21 1.32 -3.71
N ALA A 321 -9.47 0.92 -3.45
CA ALA A 321 -10.12 -0.20 -4.09
C ALA A 321 -10.52 0.06 -5.56
N LYS A 322 -10.41 1.31 -6.06
CA LYS A 322 -10.75 1.66 -7.43
C LYS A 322 -9.50 1.77 -8.31
N PRO A 323 -9.56 1.31 -9.58
CA PRO A 323 -8.45 1.50 -10.51
C PRO A 323 -8.07 2.98 -10.64
N ALA A 324 -6.77 3.25 -10.67
CA ALA A 324 -6.27 4.60 -10.91
C ALA A 324 -6.50 5.04 -12.37
N GLU A 325 -6.69 6.34 -12.55
CA GLU A 325 -6.67 6.94 -13.89
C GLU A 325 -5.26 6.81 -14.50
N LYS A 326 -5.17 6.42 -15.77
CA LYS A 326 -3.89 6.29 -16.49
C LYS A 326 -3.34 7.67 -16.86
N LYS A 327 -2.59 8.28 -15.95
CA LYS A 327 -1.91 9.56 -16.15
C LYS A 327 -0.47 9.51 -15.64
N ARG A 328 0.36 10.47 -16.07
CA ARG A 328 1.68 10.67 -15.45
C ARG A 328 1.48 11.02 -13.97
N VAL A 329 2.39 10.57 -13.12
CA VAL A 329 2.33 10.84 -11.68
C VAL A 329 3.64 11.44 -11.20
N SER A 330 3.58 12.35 -10.22
CA SER A 330 4.79 12.94 -9.64
C SER A 330 5.43 12.00 -8.62
N VAL A 331 6.75 11.83 -8.67
CA VAL A 331 7.49 10.98 -7.73
C VAL A 331 7.30 11.43 -6.28
N ALA A 332 7.18 12.74 -6.04
CA ALA A 332 7.02 13.31 -4.71
C ALA A 332 5.63 13.06 -4.09
N ASN A 333 4.59 13.00 -4.94
CA ASN A 333 3.19 12.93 -4.50
C ASN A 333 2.57 11.55 -4.68
N ALA A 334 3.11 10.76 -5.61
CA ALA A 334 2.46 9.53 -6.04
C ALA A 334 2.59 8.43 -5.00
N ARG A 335 1.61 7.53 -5.04
CA ARG A 335 1.64 6.29 -4.27
C ARG A 335 1.47 5.11 -5.21
N VAL A 336 2.19 4.05 -4.92
CA VAL A 336 1.99 2.76 -5.57
C VAL A 336 1.15 1.93 -4.62
N GLY A 337 0.03 1.45 -5.14
CA GLY A 337 -0.84 0.59 -4.39
C GLY A 337 -0.90 -0.79 -5.04
N ILE A 338 -0.69 -1.83 -4.25
CA ILE A 338 -0.64 -3.22 -4.71
C ILE A 338 -1.61 -4.08 -3.89
N ILE A 339 -2.31 -4.97 -4.58
CA ILE A 339 -3.21 -5.95 -3.97
C ILE A 339 -2.65 -7.34 -4.24
N LEU A 340 -2.37 -8.05 -3.15
CA LEU A 340 -1.93 -9.43 -3.12
C LEU A 340 -3.07 -10.29 -2.61
N THR A 341 -3.46 -11.29 -3.40
CA THR A 341 -4.54 -12.22 -3.07
C THR A 341 -3.96 -13.59 -2.77
N TYR A 342 -4.37 -14.19 -1.66
CA TYR A 342 -3.99 -15.52 -1.22
C TYR A 342 -5.24 -16.38 -1.09
N SER A 343 -5.43 -17.35 -1.99
CA SER A 343 -6.59 -18.22 -1.96
C SER A 343 -6.53 -19.21 -0.79
N THR A 344 -7.65 -19.40 -0.10
CA THR A 344 -7.83 -20.43 0.93
C THR A 344 -8.85 -21.47 0.45
N LYS A 345 -8.89 -22.64 1.10
CA LYS A 345 -9.89 -23.69 0.78
C LYS A 345 -11.22 -23.54 1.53
N GLY A 346 -11.29 -22.57 2.43
CA GLY A 346 -12.33 -22.37 3.43
C GLY A 346 -11.81 -21.46 4.54
N THR A 347 -12.64 -21.17 5.55
CA THR A 347 -12.29 -20.25 6.65
C THR A 347 -10.95 -20.69 7.23
N PRO A 348 -9.89 -19.87 7.15
CA PRO A 348 -8.60 -20.23 7.71
C PRO A 348 -8.71 -20.36 9.23
N ASP A 349 -7.99 -21.30 9.82
CA ASP A 349 -7.88 -21.43 11.28
C ASP A 349 -6.85 -20.44 11.83
N THR A 350 -5.77 -20.23 11.09
CA THR A 350 -4.71 -19.27 11.45
C THR A 350 -4.21 -18.51 10.24
N VAL A 351 -3.91 -17.23 10.43
CA VAL A 351 -3.24 -16.39 9.42
C VAL A 351 -2.10 -15.68 10.11
N LYS A 352 -0.89 -15.82 9.58
CA LYS A 352 0.29 -15.09 10.03
C LYS A 352 0.85 -14.28 8.87
N VAL A 353 1.13 -13.01 9.12
CA VAL A 353 1.81 -12.11 8.19
C VAL A 353 3.10 -11.64 8.84
N THR A 354 4.20 -11.80 8.12
CA THR A 354 5.51 -11.26 8.54
C THR A 354 5.88 -10.12 7.62
N TRP A 355 6.11 -8.93 8.17
CA TRP A 355 6.65 -7.78 7.44
C TRP A 355 8.18 -7.84 7.41
N ASP A 356 8.75 -7.97 6.22
CA ASP A 356 10.22 -8.04 6.02
C ASP A 356 10.78 -6.87 5.20
N MET A 357 9.92 -6.00 4.68
CA MET A 357 10.30 -4.81 3.91
C MET A 357 10.74 -3.62 4.79
N PHE A 358 11.83 -3.79 5.55
CA PHE A 358 12.44 -2.69 6.29
C PHE A 358 13.80 -2.29 5.71
N ASN A 359 14.08 -0.99 5.65
CA ASN A 359 15.36 -0.46 5.19
C ASN A 359 15.74 0.83 5.95
N ARG A 360 16.61 1.67 5.39
CA ARG A 360 17.02 2.93 6.04
C ARG A 360 15.90 3.98 6.06
N SER A 361 14.94 3.89 5.14
CA SER A 361 13.79 4.79 4.99
C SER A 361 12.52 4.23 5.63
N VAL A 362 12.41 2.91 5.81
CA VAL A 362 11.24 2.24 6.35
C VAL A 362 11.59 1.53 7.64
N TRP A 363 11.19 2.11 8.78
CA TRP A 363 11.43 1.54 10.12
C TRP A 363 10.16 0.99 10.76
N SER A 364 9.00 1.51 10.38
CA SER A 364 7.69 1.08 10.87
C SER A 364 6.63 1.18 9.78
N VAL A 365 5.59 0.34 9.89
CA VAL A 365 4.45 0.32 8.97
C VAL A 365 3.17 0.22 9.77
N GLU A 366 2.24 1.13 9.50
CA GLU A 366 0.90 1.10 10.07
C GLU A 366 0.06 0.07 9.33
N SER A 367 -0.57 -0.83 10.06
CA SER A 367 -1.43 -1.84 9.46
C SER A 367 -2.78 -1.94 10.14
N VAL A 368 -3.80 -2.26 9.34
CA VAL A 368 -5.15 -2.57 9.81
C VAL A 368 -5.51 -3.94 9.26
N CYS A 369 -5.96 -4.83 10.13
CA CYS A 369 -6.47 -6.14 9.73
C CYS A 369 -7.97 -6.20 10.01
N PHE A 370 -8.76 -6.50 8.98
CA PHE A 370 -10.18 -6.81 9.06
C PHE A 370 -10.34 -8.32 8.94
N ALA A 371 -10.77 -8.96 10.02
CA ALA A 371 -11.04 -10.40 10.04
C ALA A 371 -12.52 -10.59 10.37
N PHE A 372 -13.32 -10.71 9.32
CA PHE A 372 -14.78 -10.77 9.41
C PHE A 372 -15.36 -9.56 10.18
N ASP A 373 -15.89 -9.80 11.38
CA ASP A 373 -16.49 -8.81 12.28
C ASP A 373 -15.49 -8.20 13.29
N GLU A 374 -14.23 -8.63 13.26
CA GLU A 374 -13.16 -8.11 14.11
C GLU A 374 -12.20 -7.21 13.32
N SER A 375 -11.65 -6.20 14.00
CA SER A 375 -10.60 -5.35 13.44
C SER A 375 -9.41 -5.23 14.38
N PHE A 376 -8.20 -5.35 13.85
CA PHE A 376 -6.94 -5.22 14.57
C PHE A 376 -6.08 -4.11 13.94
N ARG A 377 -5.18 -3.51 14.72
CA ARG A 377 -4.28 -2.44 14.25
C ARG A 377 -2.82 -2.76 14.59
N PRO A 378 -2.23 -3.81 14.00
CA PRO A 378 -0.82 -4.10 14.24
C PRO A 378 0.07 -2.98 13.68
N VAL A 379 1.16 -2.71 14.40
CA VAL A 379 2.24 -1.84 13.91
C VAL A 379 3.46 -2.71 13.74
N PHE A 380 3.93 -2.83 12.50
CA PHE A 380 5.19 -3.51 12.22
C PHE A 380 6.33 -2.55 12.49
N SER A 381 7.36 -2.96 13.23
CA SER A 381 8.48 -2.10 13.61
C SER A 381 9.79 -2.88 13.70
N LYS A 382 10.80 -2.40 12.96
CA LYS A 382 12.16 -2.93 13.02
C LYS A 382 12.82 -2.61 14.36
N LEU A 383 12.55 -1.44 14.92
CA LEU A 383 13.14 -0.99 16.19
C LEU A 383 12.60 -1.80 17.37
N GLU A 384 11.29 -2.03 17.38
CA GLU A 384 10.64 -2.82 18.44
C GLU A 384 10.74 -4.33 18.20
N ARG A 385 11.36 -4.75 17.08
CA ARG A 385 11.47 -6.15 16.64
C ARG A 385 10.11 -6.85 16.54
N ASN A 386 9.11 -6.09 16.13
CA ASN A 386 7.74 -6.55 15.93
C ASN A 386 7.46 -6.63 14.43
N SER A 387 7.80 -7.75 13.81
CA SER A 387 7.59 -7.98 12.37
C SER A 387 6.38 -8.85 12.07
N ASP A 388 5.80 -9.50 13.09
CA ASP A 388 4.82 -10.57 12.88
C ASP A 388 3.45 -10.16 13.42
N PHE A 389 2.41 -10.39 12.63
CA PHE A 389 1.02 -10.35 13.06
C PHE A 389 0.40 -11.74 12.89
N GLN A 390 -0.32 -12.21 13.91
CA GLN A 390 -0.99 -13.50 13.86
C GLN A 390 -2.46 -13.35 14.28
N TRP A 391 -3.34 -13.89 13.47
CA TRP A 391 -4.76 -14.03 13.74
C TRP A 391 -5.12 -15.52 13.90
N ASN A 392 -6.08 -15.79 14.79
CA ASN A 392 -6.60 -17.13 15.03
C ASN A 392 -8.12 -17.10 14.99
N ASN A 393 -8.70 -18.07 14.30
CA ASN A 393 -10.14 -18.23 14.17
C ASN A 393 -10.78 -18.63 15.50
N ARG A 394 -11.81 -17.90 15.93
CA ARG A 394 -12.59 -18.18 17.14
C ARG A 394 -13.72 -19.18 16.92
N GLY A 395 -13.50 -20.16 16.04
CA GLY A 395 -14.46 -21.22 15.72
C GLY A 395 -15.52 -20.85 14.68
N ARG A 396 -15.32 -19.78 13.91
CA ARG A 396 -16.14 -19.48 12.72
C ARG A 396 -15.95 -20.60 11.70
N LYS A 397 -17.04 -21.09 11.13
CA LYS A 397 -17.03 -22.07 10.04
C LYS A 397 -17.76 -21.48 8.84
N VAL A 398 -17.24 -21.74 7.64
CA VAL A 398 -17.97 -21.45 6.40
C VAL A 398 -19.31 -22.19 6.44
N SER A 399 -20.41 -21.47 6.25
CA SER A 399 -21.65 -22.11 5.82
C SER A 399 -21.70 -22.09 4.29
N LEU A 400 -21.46 -23.24 3.67
CA LEU A 400 -21.72 -23.47 2.25
C LEU A 400 -23.14 -24.02 2.05
N ASP A 401 -24.13 -23.53 2.80
CA ASP A 401 -25.53 -23.92 2.62
C ASP A 401 -26.07 -23.38 1.29
N VAL A 402 -25.65 -24.00 0.18
CA VAL A 402 -26.22 -23.77 -1.13
C VAL A 402 -27.57 -24.48 -1.15
N ASN A 403 -28.64 -23.72 -0.94
CA ASN A 403 -29.99 -24.26 -1.09
C ASN A 403 -30.20 -24.72 -2.54
N PRO A 404 -30.44 -26.03 -2.78
CA PRO A 404 -30.65 -26.51 -4.14
C PRO A 404 -31.93 -25.88 -4.71
N VAL A 405 -31.82 -25.24 -5.87
CA VAL A 405 -32.98 -24.71 -6.59
C VAL A 405 -33.56 -25.86 -7.42
N ALA A 406 -34.70 -26.40 -6.99
CA ALA A 406 -35.39 -27.46 -7.72
C ALA A 406 -35.86 -26.93 -9.09
N VAL A 407 -35.39 -27.54 -10.17
CA VAL A 407 -35.84 -27.24 -11.54
C VAL A 407 -36.60 -28.43 -12.09
N THR A 408 -37.87 -28.24 -12.41
CA THR A 408 -38.69 -29.24 -13.10
C THR A 408 -38.52 -29.08 -14.61
N LEU A 409 -37.86 -30.03 -15.26
CA LEU A 409 -37.79 -30.12 -16.71
C LEU A 409 -39.11 -30.70 -17.27
N GLN A 410 -39.51 -30.26 -18.46
CA GLN A 410 -40.67 -30.83 -19.14
C GLN A 410 -40.39 -32.31 -19.47
N PRO A 411 -41.32 -33.24 -19.18
CA PRO A 411 -41.13 -34.65 -19.47
C PRO A 411 -41.05 -34.88 -20.98
N ARG A 412 -40.08 -35.69 -21.42
CA ARG A 412 -39.97 -36.06 -22.84
C ARG A 412 -41.19 -36.89 -23.25
N PRO A 413 -41.78 -36.66 -24.43
CA PRO A 413 -42.81 -37.54 -24.95
C PRO A 413 -42.21 -38.94 -25.17
N LEU A 414 -42.95 -39.93 -24.69
CA LEU A 414 -42.59 -41.34 -24.81
C LEU A 414 -43.04 -41.87 -26.16
N TRP A 415 -42.15 -42.61 -26.83
CA TRP A 415 -42.50 -43.42 -27.98
C TRP A 415 -42.78 -44.83 -27.52
N THR A 416 -43.92 -45.36 -27.94
CA THR A 416 -44.36 -46.70 -27.59
C THR A 416 -44.34 -47.56 -28.83
N ILE A 417 -43.52 -48.61 -28.82
CA ILE A 417 -43.42 -49.56 -29.94
C ILE A 417 -44.03 -50.91 -29.52
N PRO A 418 -45.04 -51.43 -30.24
CA PRO A 418 -45.58 -52.76 -30.01
C PRO A 418 -44.65 -53.80 -30.65
N VAL A 419 -43.67 -54.28 -29.87
CA VAL A 419 -42.55 -55.12 -30.37
C VAL A 419 -43.07 -56.42 -30.99
N VAL A 420 -44.08 -57.03 -30.39
CA VAL A 420 -44.66 -58.31 -30.85
C VAL A 420 -45.37 -58.15 -32.19
N SER A 421 -46.16 -57.08 -32.36
CA SER A 421 -46.83 -56.76 -33.62
C SER A 421 -45.83 -56.40 -34.71
N GLY A 422 -44.76 -55.67 -34.37
CA GLY A 422 -43.69 -55.32 -35.30
C GLY A 422 -42.97 -56.56 -35.84
N LEU A 423 -42.56 -57.49 -34.96
CA LEU A 423 -41.93 -58.74 -35.36
C LEU A 423 -42.86 -59.61 -36.22
N GLY A 424 -44.13 -59.73 -35.83
CA GLY A 424 -45.11 -60.52 -36.58
C GLY A 424 -45.42 -59.93 -37.96
N PHE A 425 -45.49 -58.59 -38.09
CA PHE A 425 -45.60 -57.91 -39.38
C PHE A 425 -44.39 -58.19 -40.27
N LEU A 426 -43.18 -58.10 -39.72
CA LEU A 426 -41.93 -58.37 -40.44
C LEU A 426 -41.88 -59.83 -40.95
N LEU A 427 -42.36 -60.77 -40.13
CA LEU A 427 -42.50 -62.20 -40.49
C LEU A 427 -43.51 -62.40 -41.63
N CYS A 428 -44.64 -61.68 -41.60
CA CYS A 428 -45.62 -61.66 -42.68
C CYS A 428 -45.02 -61.12 -43.98
N VAL A 429 -44.27 -60.01 -43.93
CA VAL A 429 -43.59 -59.44 -45.10
C VAL A 429 -42.56 -60.40 -45.68
N MET A 430 -41.75 -61.06 -44.85
CA MET A 430 -40.79 -62.08 -45.31
C MET A 430 -41.49 -63.26 -45.99
N MET A 431 -42.63 -63.71 -45.44
CA MET A 431 -43.44 -64.77 -46.06
C MET A 431 -44.02 -64.34 -47.41
N CYS A 432 -44.54 -63.11 -47.51
CA CYS A 432 -45.02 -62.55 -48.77
C CYS A 432 -43.89 -62.39 -49.81
N LEU A 433 -42.69 -61.97 -49.41
CA LEU A 433 -41.52 -61.89 -50.29
C LEU A 433 -41.04 -63.28 -50.74
N SER A 434 -41.14 -64.29 -49.87
CA SER A 434 -40.80 -65.67 -50.23
C SER A 434 -41.71 -66.25 -51.32
N LEU A 435 -42.97 -65.77 -51.40
CA LEU A 435 -43.94 -66.16 -52.44
C LEU A 435 -43.62 -65.60 -53.81
N VAL A 436 -42.92 -64.47 -53.87
CA VAL A 436 -42.38 -63.91 -55.12
C VAL A 436 -41.28 -64.83 -55.66
N ARG A 437 -40.53 -65.52 -54.79
CA ARG A 437 -39.42 -66.40 -55.16
C ARG A 437 -39.79 -67.87 -55.42
N ARG A 438 -40.90 -68.39 -54.90
CA ARG A 438 -41.27 -69.83 -55.04
C ARG A 438 -42.66 -70.04 -55.66
N LYS A 439 -42.71 -70.72 -56.82
CA LYS A 439 -43.92 -70.88 -57.65
C LYS A 439 -44.90 -71.96 -57.16
N ASN A 440 -44.52 -72.85 -56.23
CA ASN A 440 -45.25 -74.12 -56.00
C ASN A 440 -46.05 -74.24 -54.68
N SER A 441 -46.26 -73.15 -53.92
CA SER A 441 -47.06 -73.22 -52.67
C SER A 441 -47.80 -71.91 -52.34
N ARG A 442 -48.32 -71.20 -53.36
CA ARG A 442 -48.89 -69.86 -53.17
C ARG A 442 -50.06 -69.80 -52.17
N LYS A 443 -51.02 -70.72 -52.27
CA LYS A 443 -52.24 -70.68 -51.44
C LYS A 443 -51.95 -70.88 -49.95
N ARG A 444 -51.16 -71.89 -49.58
CA ARG A 444 -50.85 -72.22 -48.17
C ARG A 444 -50.05 -71.12 -47.48
N THR A 445 -49.07 -70.53 -48.15
CA THR A 445 -48.26 -69.44 -47.57
C THR A 445 -49.06 -68.14 -47.45
N LEU A 446 -49.98 -67.85 -48.37
CA LEU A 446 -50.92 -66.72 -48.23
C LEU A 446 -51.84 -66.89 -47.02
N THR A 447 -52.37 -68.09 -46.78
CA THR A 447 -53.20 -68.38 -45.60
C THR A 447 -52.40 -68.20 -44.31
N VAL A 448 -51.18 -68.73 -44.24
CA VAL A 448 -50.31 -68.60 -43.06
C VAL A 448 -49.91 -67.14 -42.83
N ALA A 449 -49.55 -66.40 -43.89
CA ALA A 449 -49.25 -64.97 -43.79
C ALA A 449 -50.46 -64.17 -43.28
N GLY A 450 -51.66 -64.46 -43.77
CA GLY A 450 -52.91 -63.84 -43.31
C GLY A 450 -53.19 -64.10 -41.83
N VAL A 451 -52.98 -65.34 -41.35
CA VAL A 451 -53.12 -65.69 -39.93
C VAL A 451 -52.08 -64.97 -39.08
N VAL A 452 -50.81 -64.96 -39.50
CA VAL A 452 -49.73 -64.26 -38.78
C VAL A 452 -50.00 -62.75 -38.70
N PHE A 453 -50.49 -62.14 -39.78
CA PHE A 453 -50.87 -60.73 -39.80
C PHE A 453 -52.01 -60.44 -38.81
N LEU A 454 -53.06 -61.27 -38.80
CA LEU A 454 -54.22 -61.10 -37.94
C LEU A 454 -53.86 -61.28 -36.45
N VAL A 455 -53.02 -62.26 -36.13
CA VAL A 455 -52.46 -62.44 -34.77
C VAL A 455 -51.57 -61.25 -34.37
N SER A 456 -50.76 -60.73 -35.30
CA SER A 456 -49.92 -59.54 -35.05
C SER A 456 -50.74 -58.30 -34.72
N LEU A 457 -51.89 -58.15 -35.38
CA LEU A 457 -52.83 -57.05 -35.16
C LEU A 457 -53.54 -57.17 -33.80
N LEU A 458 -53.94 -58.39 -33.42
CA LEU A 458 -54.55 -58.66 -32.11
C LEU A 458 -53.58 -58.45 -30.94
N CYS A 459 -52.27 -58.59 -31.18
CA CYS A 459 -51.23 -58.37 -30.17
C CYS A 459 -50.77 -56.91 -30.03
N LEU A 460 -51.36 -55.93 -30.74
CA LEU A 460 -51.00 -54.51 -30.62
C LEU A 460 -51.00 -53.92 -29.20
N PRO A 461 -51.92 -54.30 -28.28
CA PRO A 461 -51.86 -53.81 -26.90
C PRO A 461 -50.87 -54.57 -26.02
N LEU A 462 -50.31 -55.69 -26.49
CA LEU A 462 -49.45 -56.56 -25.69
C LEU A 462 -47.96 -56.25 -25.93
N ALA A 463 -47.17 -56.25 -24.84
CA ALA A 463 -45.72 -56.07 -24.87
C ALA A 463 -45.25 -54.79 -25.61
N GLN A 464 -45.82 -53.67 -25.18
CA GLN A 464 -45.40 -52.34 -25.59
C GLN A 464 -44.15 -51.91 -24.82
N VAL A 465 -43.09 -51.55 -25.54
CA VAL A 465 -41.89 -50.96 -24.94
C VAL A 465 -41.94 -49.45 -25.17
N SER A 466 -41.90 -48.70 -24.07
CA SER A 466 -41.86 -47.24 -24.11
C SER A 466 -40.45 -46.73 -23.83
N PHE A 467 -39.97 -45.82 -24.65
CA PHE A 467 -38.69 -45.14 -24.44
C PHE A 467 -38.81 -43.66 -24.84
N ALA A 468 -37.92 -42.82 -24.31
CA ALA A 468 -37.90 -41.40 -24.65
C ALA A 468 -37.64 -41.21 -26.15
N SER A 469 -38.39 -40.30 -26.79
CA SER A 469 -38.22 -40.03 -28.22
C SER A 469 -36.76 -39.67 -28.55
N PRO A 470 -36.08 -40.42 -29.45
CA PRO A 470 -34.69 -40.16 -29.82
C PRO A 470 -34.57 -39.00 -30.84
N LEU A 471 -35.69 -38.59 -31.42
CA LEU A 471 -35.75 -37.51 -32.42
C LEU A 471 -35.96 -36.12 -31.80
N GLN A 472 -36.28 -36.05 -30.51
CA GLN A 472 -36.44 -34.79 -29.81
C GLN A 472 -35.20 -34.42 -29.01
N PRO A 473 -34.80 -33.14 -29.02
CA PRO A 473 -33.67 -32.67 -28.23
C PRO A 473 -33.93 -32.88 -26.73
N VAL A 474 -32.84 -32.89 -25.96
CA VAL A 474 -32.92 -32.89 -24.50
C VAL A 474 -33.71 -31.65 -24.06
N PRO A 475 -34.70 -31.77 -23.16
CA PRO A 475 -35.44 -30.62 -22.67
C PRO A 475 -34.47 -29.61 -22.05
N GLU A 476 -34.46 -28.41 -22.59
CA GLU A 476 -33.67 -27.29 -22.08
C GLU A 476 -34.56 -26.35 -21.26
N ILE A 477 -33.93 -25.64 -20.32
CA ILE A 477 -34.59 -24.59 -19.55
C ILE A 477 -34.73 -23.37 -20.47
N SER A 478 -35.94 -22.84 -20.62
CA SER A 478 -36.17 -21.59 -21.36
C SER A 478 -35.35 -20.43 -20.78
N GLY A 479 -34.85 -19.51 -21.62
CA GLY A 479 -33.98 -18.40 -21.20
C GLY A 479 -34.49 -17.60 -19.99
N GLU A 480 -35.77 -17.27 -19.95
CA GLU A 480 -36.38 -16.56 -18.81
C GLU A 480 -36.32 -17.37 -17.49
N LYS A 481 -36.60 -18.67 -17.54
CA LYS A 481 -36.48 -19.56 -16.37
C LYS A 481 -35.04 -19.76 -15.95
N ALA A 482 -34.10 -19.82 -16.91
CA ALA A 482 -32.68 -19.92 -16.62
C ALA A 482 -32.19 -18.67 -15.89
N GLU A 483 -32.66 -17.48 -16.29
CA GLU A 483 -32.34 -16.23 -15.61
C GLU A 483 -32.92 -16.17 -14.19
N VAL A 484 -34.14 -16.68 -13.97
CA VAL A 484 -34.74 -16.79 -12.63
C VAL A 484 -33.96 -17.76 -11.75
N VAL A 485 -33.57 -18.93 -12.27
CA VAL A 485 -32.74 -19.91 -11.54
C VAL A 485 -31.38 -19.30 -11.20
N PHE A 486 -30.74 -18.62 -12.15
CA PHE A 486 -29.47 -17.93 -11.95
C PHE A 486 -29.57 -16.83 -10.87
N LYS A 487 -30.60 -15.98 -10.93
CA LYS A 487 -30.87 -14.97 -9.91
C LYS A 487 -31.14 -15.58 -8.53
N THR A 488 -31.79 -16.73 -8.48
CA THR A 488 -32.07 -17.43 -7.21
C THR A 488 -30.81 -18.03 -6.62
N LEU A 489 -29.95 -18.63 -7.44
CA LEU A 489 -28.64 -19.14 -7.01
C LEU A 489 -27.73 -18.01 -6.51
N HIS A 490 -27.73 -16.85 -7.17
CA HIS A 490 -26.98 -15.67 -6.72
C HIS A 490 -27.49 -15.07 -5.40
N LYS A 491 -28.75 -15.34 -5.02
CA LYS A 491 -29.31 -14.93 -3.71
C LYS A 491 -29.04 -15.96 -2.60
N ASN A 492 -28.62 -17.17 -2.96
CA ASN A 492 -28.29 -18.25 -2.03
C ASN A 492 -26.82 -18.21 -1.58
N ILE A 493 -26.03 -17.30 -2.16
CA ILE A 493 -24.68 -16.92 -1.74
C ILE A 493 -24.83 -15.60 -0.99
#